data_AF-A0A817JUJ1-F1
#
_entry.id   AF-A0A817JUJ1-F1
#
_cell.length_a   1.000
_cell.length_b   1.000
_cell.length_c   1.000
_cell.angle_alpha   90.00
_cell.angle_beta   90.00
_cell.angle_gamma   90.00
#
_symmetry.space_group_name_H-M   'P 1'
#
loop_
_entity.id
_entity.type
_entity.pdbx_description
1 polymer ?
#
loop_
_entity_poly.entity_id
_entity_poly.type
_entity_poly.pdbx_seq_one_letter_code
_entity_poly.pdbx_strand_id
1 'polypeptide(L)'
;MATAKGFIASAINLNTDLQESLICSIHRGLLSHPMILPCKAKHRLCKECMENLIGTEKRITCPEDRESHPVPANWTTEWFDRVLNDVTSLLQVNERDVNQKIIKFVEKSYSLFGPQQEHLRIKSVELVSNVKLKDAFEKFKHTIGKPGVVTLLHGTTRKAALSICGQGFRIPVSFDRDPTNPNEGELKFGKAIYFAEAKKATEYGKNTLVLADCILGNVQEKNESELKLTPEIMQLRGYNSIHYFNAEEGLVNQEWAVYKTEQCYPLCIIDYEFLDQNSASEQELVEKINKMNHETPDWAILHKALNGTDNQCKEALRFIGDAGRKGSSQASRLMYLLLQSLTKEQVNSLLKRPNETIRILFLRALWQTGRRDHNIQSYIHDALDWPLLCESLHSSYADVSWRACGVITNIASMVAHVRPLLVSSDVLNKLMSLLKRAVQFTDKICILTVLNLLSNIAVTEHDVMKQKRDILDYINGHLLDHPDEEIEEAGNRLFCNIIAKGTVVPGWQQKGYKSAVMAPTIQ
;
A
#
# COMPACT_ATOMS: atom_id res chain seq x y z
N MET A 1 -9.66 -27.38 -5.65
CA MET A 1 -9.02 -26.36 -6.51
C MET A 1 -10.06 -25.32 -6.90
N ALA A 2 -10.17 -24.24 -6.13
CA ALA A 2 -11.03 -23.10 -6.45
C ALA A 2 -10.14 -22.03 -7.09
N THR A 3 -10.40 -21.69 -8.35
CA THR A 3 -9.62 -20.73 -9.13
C THR A 3 -9.86 -19.29 -8.70
N ALA A 4 -8.84 -18.45 -8.89
CA ALA A 4 -8.73 -17.01 -8.59
C ALA A 4 -9.83 -16.05 -9.12
N LYS A 5 -10.95 -16.57 -9.63
CA LYS A 5 -12.13 -15.78 -10.07
C LYS A 5 -12.98 -15.27 -8.91
N GLY A 6 -12.92 -15.90 -7.73
CA GLY A 6 -13.79 -15.55 -6.60
C GLY A 6 -13.42 -14.27 -5.84
N PHE A 7 -12.16 -13.84 -5.88
CA PHE A 7 -11.69 -12.72 -5.06
C PHE A 7 -11.85 -11.33 -5.71
N ILE A 8 -12.07 -11.27 -7.03
CA ILE A 8 -12.28 -10.00 -7.75
C ILE A 8 -13.76 -9.60 -7.72
N ALA A 9 -14.68 -10.54 -7.55
CA ALA A 9 -16.12 -10.28 -7.58
C ALA A 9 -16.67 -9.56 -6.32
N SER A 10 -15.96 -9.58 -5.19
CA SER A 10 -16.46 -8.99 -3.94
C SER A 10 -16.02 -7.56 -3.67
N ALA A 11 -15.14 -6.98 -4.50
CA ALA A 11 -14.58 -5.64 -4.25
C ALA A 11 -15.08 -4.56 -5.21
N ILE A 12 -15.89 -4.89 -6.23
CA ILE A 12 -16.24 -3.94 -7.28
C ILE A 12 -17.68 -4.17 -7.75
N ASN A 13 -18.65 -3.51 -7.09
CA ASN A 13 -19.96 -3.23 -7.70
C ASN A 13 -19.77 -2.04 -8.67
N LEU A 14 -19.22 -2.31 -9.86
CA LEU A 14 -19.25 -1.34 -10.96
C LEU A 14 -20.58 -1.44 -11.69
N ASN A 15 -21.17 -0.28 -11.94
CA ASN A 15 -22.41 -0.07 -12.67
C ASN A 15 -22.38 -0.74 -14.06
N THR A 16 -23.51 -1.29 -14.50
CA THR A 16 -23.73 -1.96 -15.80
C THR A 16 -23.28 -1.12 -17.00
N ASP A 17 -23.35 0.21 -16.87
CA ASP A 17 -22.88 1.16 -17.88
C ASP A 17 -21.35 1.08 -18.15
N LEU A 18 -20.57 0.64 -17.16
CA LEU A 18 -19.11 0.46 -17.30
C LEU A 18 -18.77 -0.87 -18.00
N GLN A 19 -19.61 -1.91 -17.84
CA GLN A 19 -19.48 -3.15 -18.60
C GLN A 19 -19.76 -2.93 -20.09
N GLU A 20 -20.76 -2.10 -20.43
CA GLU A 20 -21.06 -1.74 -21.82
C GLU A 20 -19.97 -0.82 -22.44
N SER A 21 -19.37 0.07 -21.65
CA SER A 21 -18.21 0.88 -22.07
C SER A 21 -16.93 0.04 -22.29
N LEU A 22 -16.74 -1.04 -21.53
CA LEU A 22 -15.65 -2.01 -21.70
C LEU A 22 -15.78 -2.83 -22.98
N ILE A 23 -17.01 -3.20 -23.37
CA ILE A 23 -17.30 -3.85 -24.67
C ILE A 23 -16.94 -2.92 -25.85
N CYS A 24 -17.06 -1.60 -25.66
CA CYS A 24 -16.68 -0.59 -26.66
C CYS A 24 -15.16 -0.34 -26.74
N SER A 25 -14.38 -0.71 -25.70
CA SER A 25 -12.91 -0.56 -25.69
C SER A 25 -12.19 -1.70 -26.40
N ILE A 26 -12.79 -2.90 -26.44
CA ILE A 26 -12.36 -4.02 -27.31
C ILE A 26 -12.40 -3.61 -28.79
N HIS A 27 -13.34 -2.74 -29.18
CA HIS A 27 -13.43 -2.16 -30.52
C HIS A 27 -12.26 -1.20 -30.86
N ARG A 28 -11.59 -0.57 -29.88
CA ARG A 28 -10.47 0.36 -30.12
C ARG A 28 -9.12 -0.35 -30.30
N GLY A 29 -8.92 -1.51 -29.67
CA GLY A 29 -7.69 -2.32 -29.86
C GLY A 29 -7.51 -2.82 -31.29
N LEU A 30 -8.61 -3.08 -32.00
CA LEU A 30 -8.63 -3.43 -33.42
C LEU A 30 -8.24 -2.25 -34.35
N LEU A 31 -8.07 -1.03 -33.82
CA LEU A 31 -7.78 0.15 -34.65
C LEU A 31 -6.30 0.29 -35.05
N SER A 32 -5.37 -0.33 -34.32
CA SER A 32 -3.92 -0.20 -34.54
C SER A 32 -3.33 -1.25 -35.48
N HIS A 33 -4.06 -2.32 -35.81
CA HIS A 33 -3.72 -3.30 -36.86
C HIS A 33 -4.95 -3.57 -37.73
N PRO A 34 -5.31 -2.67 -38.66
CA PRO A 34 -6.51 -2.85 -39.45
C PRO A 34 -6.31 -3.99 -40.46
N MET A 35 -7.08 -5.07 -40.34
CA MET A 35 -7.32 -5.96 -41.47
C MET A 35 -8.32 -5.30 -42.40
N ILE A 36 -7.77 -4.78 -43.50
CA ILE A 36 -8.48 -3.99 -44.50
C ILE A 36 -8.89 -4.94 -45.63
N LEU A 37 -10.18 -5.01 -45.94
CA LEU A 37 -10.62 -5.62 -47.20
C LEU A 37 -9.93 -4.90 -48.36
N PRO A 38 -9.44 -5.59 -49.40
CA PRO A 38 -8.79 -4.97 -50.56
C PRO A 38 -9.83 -4.32 -51.50
N CYS A 39 -10.77 -3.57 -50.93
CA CYS A 39 -11.78 -2.78 -51.59
C CYS A 39 -11.35 -1.30 -51.57
N LYS A 40 -11.92 -0.47 -52.44
CA LYS A 40 -11.50 0.94 -52.58
C LYS A 40 -11.78 1.77 -51.32
N ALA A 41 -12.76 1.36 -50.52
CA ALA A 41 -13.20 2.06 -49.31
C ALA A 41 -12.48 1.61 -48.01
N LYS A 42 -11.61 0.60 -48.07
CA LYS A 42 -10.82 0.09 -46.93
C LYS A 42 -11.64 -0.26 -45.68
N HIS A 43 -12.75 -1.01 -45.84
CA HIS A 43 -13.59 -1.43 -44.71
C HIS A 43 -12.86 -2.33 -43.72
N ARG A 44 -13.23 -2.17 -42.44
CA ARG A 44 -12.75 -2.98 -41.30
C ARG A 44 -13.84 -3.96 -40.88
N LEU A 45 -13.49 -5.23 -40.72
CA LEU A 45 -14.41 -6.27 -40.27
C LEU A 45 -14.29 -6.47 -38.75
N CYS A 46 -15.42 -6.66 -38.05
CA CYS A 46 -15.43 -7.03 -36.63
C CYS A 46 -15.15 -8.54 -36.45
N LYS A 47 -14.88 -8.96 -35.20
CA LYS A 47 -14.59 -10.36 -34.83
C LYS A 47 -15.67 -11.33 -35.32
N GLU A 48 -16.93 -11.01 -35.09
CA GLU A 48 -18.09 -11.84 -35.46
C GLU A 48 -18.23 -11.99 -36.99
N CYS A 49 -17.99 -10.91 -37.75
CA CYS A 49 -18.01 -10.98 -39.21
C CYS A 49 -16.88 -11.86 -39.76
N MET A 50 -15.69 -11.81 -39.15
CA MET A 50 -14.52 -12.59 -39.57
C MET A 50 -14.63 -14.08 -39.23
N GLU A 51 -15.14 -14.41 -38.04
CA GLU A 51 -15.35 -15.81 -37.62
C GLU A 51 -16.36 -16.53 -38.52
N ASN A 52 -17.34 -15.81 -39.05
CA ASN A 52 -18.29 -16.33 -40.04
C ASN A 52 -17.69 -16.50 -41.45
N LEU A 53 -16.52 -15.91 -41.73
CA LEU A 53 -15.84 -15.95 -43.03
C LEU A 53 -14.75 -17.02 -43.10
N ILE A 54 -14.07 -17.28 -41.97
CA ILE A 54 -13.02 -18.30 -41.87
C ILE A 54 -13.58 -19.69 -42.18
N GLY A 55 -13.00 -20.37 -43.17
CA GLY A 55 -13.42 -21.71 -43.60
C GLY A 55 -14.54 -21.74 -44.65
N THR A 56 -15.05 -20.60 -45.09
CA THR A 56 -15.95 -20.53 -46.25
C THR A 56 -15.14 -20.23 -47.52
N GLU A 57 -15.25 -21.05 -48.57
CA GLU A 57 -14.64 -20.79 -49.90
C GLU A 57 -15.30 -19.60 -50.64
N LYS A 58 -15.88 -18.64 -49.92
CA LYS A 58 -16.73 -17.59 -50.48
C LYS A 58 -16.00 -16.27 -50.56
N ARG A 59 -16.17 -15.61 -51.71
CA ARG A 59 -15.77 -14.22 -51.94
C ARG A 59 -16.67 -13.29 -51.11
N ILE A 60 -16.09 -12.24 -50.54
CA ILE A 60 -16.79 -11.25 -49.72
C ILE A 60 -17.23 -10.10 -50.62
N THR A 61 -18.53 -9.87 -50.70
CA THR A 61 -19.07 -8.70 -51.40
C THR A 61 -19.07 -7.50 -50.46
N CYS A 62 -18.32 -6.47 -50.80
CA CYS A 62 -18.24 -5.23 -50.03
C CYS A 62 -19.60 -4.51 -50.05
N PRO A 63 -20.15 -4.06 -48.90
CA PRO A 63 -21.48 -3.47 -48.85
C PRO A 63 -21.58 -2.09 -49.51
N GLU A 64 -20.46 -1.35 -49.68
CA GLU A 64 -20.47 -0.03 -50.29
C GLU A 64 -20.15 -0.03 -51.80
N ASP A 65 -19.10 -0.73 -52.24
CA ASP A 65 -18.75 -0.77 -53.67
C ASP A 65 -19.35 -1.98 -54.41
N ARG A 66 -19.98 -2.91 -53.67
CA ARG A 66 -20.62 -4.14 -54.19
C ARG A 66 -19.68 -5.06 -54.96
N GLU A 67 -18.36 -4.87 -54.89
CA GLU A 67 -17.37 -5.73 -55.51
C GLU A 67 -17.06 -6.95 -54.61
N SER A 68 -16.76 -8.09 -55.25
CA SER A 68 -16.57 -9.37 -54.57
C SER A 68 -15.09 -9.78 -54.50
N HIS A 69 -14.51 -9.74 -53.30
CA HIS A 69 -13.09 -9.95 -53.05
C HIS A 69 -12.81 -11.37 -52.51
N PRO A 70 -11.74 -12.04 -52.98
CA PRO A 70 -11.34 -13.33 -52.41
C PRO A 70 -10.81 -13.17 -50.98
N VAL A 71 -11.18 -14.11 -50.10
CA VAL A 71 -10.59 -14.19 -48.75
C VAL A 71 -9.13 -14.64 -48.89
N PRO A 72 -8.16 -13.94 -48.29
CA PRO A 72 -6.76 -14.34 -48.36
C PRO A 72 -6.55 -15.76 -47.80
N ALA A 73 -5.85 -16.61 -48.55
CA ALA A 73 -5.68 -18.04 -48.21
C ALA A 73 -4.93 -18.28 -46.88
N ASN A 74 -4.25 -17.27 -46.35
CA ASN A 74 -3.54 -17.32 -45.07
C ASN A 74 -4.41 -16.96 -43.85
N TRP A 75 -5.68 -16.60 -44.05
CA TRP A 75 -6.63 -16.32 -42.96
C TRP A 75 -7.21 -17.61 -42.38
N THR A 76 -6.40 -18.26 -41.54
CA THR A 76 -6.79 -19.46 -40.80
C THR A 76 -7.22 -19.11 -39.38
N THR A 77 -8.00 -19.99 -38.73
CA THR A 77 -8.39 -19.85 -37.32
C THR A 77 -7.16 -19.73 -36.41
N GLU A 78 -6.11 -20.52 -36.65
CA GLU A 78 -4.84 -20.47 -35.90
C GLU A 78 -4.06 -19.16 -36.07
N TRP A 79 -4.15 -18.52 -37.23
CA TRP A 79 -3.54 -17.22 -37.46
C TRP A 79 -4.33 -16.12 -36.72
N PHE A 80 -5.66 -16.20 -36.76
CA PHE A 80 -6.54 -15.28 -36.05
C PHE A 80 -6.36 -15.37 -34.54
N ASP A 81 -6.34 -16.58 -33.98
CA ASP A 81 -6.12 -16.81 -32.54
C ASP A 81 -4.76 -16.27 -32.08
N ARG A 82 -3.72 -16.36 -32.93
CA ARG A 82 -2.42 -15.75 -32.64
C ARG A 82 -2.49 -14.23 -32.57
N VAL A 83 -3.06 -13.58 -33.58
CA VAL A 83 -3.19 -12.11 -33.60
C VAL A 83 -4.07 -11.63 -32.44
N LEU A 84 -5.16 -12.34 -32.14
CA LEU A 84 -6.04 -12.02 -31.02
C LEU A 84 -5.31 -12.18 -29.68
N ASN A 85 -4.53 -13.25 -29.51
CA ASN A 85 -3.72 -13.46 -28.32
C ASN A 85 -2.61 -12.42 -28.18
N ASP A 86 -1.95 -12.01 -29.27
CA ASP A 86 -0.90 -10.99 -29.24
C ASP A 86 -1.48 -9.61 -28.88
N VAL A 87 -2.62 -9.23 -29.47
CA VAL A 87 -3.33 -7.98 -29.16
C VAL A 87 -3.90 -8.00 -27.73
N THR A 88 -4.48 -9.13 -27.29
CA THR A 88 -4.98 -9.30 -25.92
C THR A 88 -3.84 -9.25 -24.92
N SER A 89 -2.67 -9.82 -25.23
CA SER A 89 -1.47 -9.76 -24.41
C SER A 89 -0.91 -8.34 -24.32
N LEU A 90 -0.87 -7.60 -25.44
CA LEU A 90 -0.43 -6.19 -25.47
C LEU A 90 -1.38 -5.24 -24.72
N LEU A 91 -2.69 -5.50 -24.77
CA LEU A 91 -3.71 -4.76 -24.02
C LEU A 91 -3.66 -5.10 -22.52
N GLN A 92 -3.52 -6.39 -22.18
CA GLN A 92 -3.33 -6.83 -20.80
C GLN A 92 -2.02 -6.30 -20.20
N VAL A 93 -0.94 -6.16 -20.97
CA VAL A 93 0.33 -5.59 -20.46
C VAL A 93 0.19 -4.08 -20.18
N ASN A 94 -0.43 -3.30 -21.05
CA ASN A 94 -0.63 -1.86 -20.81
C ASN A 94 -1.64 -1.58 -19.69
N GLU A 95 -2.73 -2.33 -19.62
CA GLU A 95 -3.75 -2.14 -18.58
C GLU A 95 -3.26 -2.66 -17.22
N ARG A 96 -2.48 -3.75 -17.19
CA ARG A 96 -1.84 -4.27 -15.97
C ARG A 96 -0.69 -3.40 -15.51
N ASP A 97 0.08 -2.76 -16.40
CA ASP A 97 1.11 -1.79 -16.01
C ASP A 97 0.52 -0.48 -15.49
N VAL A 98 -0.54 0.04 -16.11
CA VAL A 98 -1.25 1.23 -15.62
C VAL A 98 -1.98 0.91 -14.32
N ASN A 99 -2.70 -0.21 -14.22
CA ASN A 99 -3.34 -0.63 -12.98
C ASN A 99 -2.34 -0.99 -11.90
N GLN A 100 -1.18 -1.59 -12.21
CA GLN A 100 -0.12 -1.80 -11.21
C GLN A 100 0.56 -0.50 -10.81
N LYS A 101 0.76 0.45 -11.72
CA LYS A 101 1.26 1.78 -11.37
C LYS A 101 0.26 2.54 -10.52
N ILE A 102 -1.03 2.40 -10.78
CA ILE A 102 -2.11 3.04 -10.02
C ILE A 102 -2.35 2.34 -8.70
N ILE A 103 -2.31 1.01 -8.63
CA ILE A 103 -2.39 0.24 -7.38
C ILE A 103 -1.15 0.54 -6.54
N LYS A 104 0.07 0.42 -7.10
CA LYS A 104 1.30 0.84 -6.40
C LYS A 104 1.26 2.31 -6.03
N PHE A 105 0.67 3.18 -6.85
CA PHE A 105 0.52 4.59 -6.52
C PHE A 105 -0.52 4.80 -5.43
N VAL A 106 -1.66 4.10 -5.41
CA VAL A 106 -2.69 4.17 -4.37
C VAL A 106 -2.13 3.60 -3.07
N GLU A 107 -1.49 2.43 -3.10
CA GLU A 107 -0.76 1.82 -1.97
C GLU A 107 0.37 2.73 -1.47
N LYS A 108 1.17 3.30 -2.38
CA LYS A 108 2.21 4.28 -2.05
C LYS A 108 1.61 5.61 -1.63
N SER A 109 0.44 5.99 -2.10
CA SER A 109 -0.25 7.24 -1.74
C SER A 109 -0.79 7.14 -0.33
N TYR A 110 -1.40 6.02 0.05
CA TYR A 110 -1.69 5.72 1.45
C TYR A 110 -0.45 5.86 2.34
N SER A 111 0.75 5.51 1.84
CA SER A 111 2.01 5.77 2.56
C SER A 111 2.55 7.22 2.44
N LEU A 112 2.32 7.93 1.32
CA LEU A 112 2.77 9.30 1.04
C LEU A 112 1.91 10.36 1.73
N PHE A 113 0.64 10.04 2.00
CA PHE A 113 -0.26 10.86 2.80
C PHE A 113 0.18 10.88 4.29
N GLY A 114 1.09 9.99 4.70
CA GLY A 114 1.70 9.97 6.03
C GLY A 114 0.71 9.70 7.18
N PRO A 115 1.22 9.47 8.40
CA PRO A 115 0.37 9.24 9.59
C PRO A 115 -0.42 10.48 10.04
N GLN A 116 -0.26 11.63 9.37
CA GLN A 116 -1.00 12.86 9.68
C GLN A 116 -2.10 13.21 8.66
N GLN A 117 -2.19 12.55 7.50
CA GLN A 117 -3.34 12.69 6.59
C GLN A 117 -4.21 11.44 6.59
N GLU A 118 -4.41 10.84 7.77
CA GLU A 118 -5.37 9.77 8.06
C GLU A 118 -6.85 10.17 7.83
N HIS A 119 -7.07 11.37 7.29
CA HIS A 119 -8.38 11.99 7.09
C HIS A 119 -8.73 12.14 5.61
N LEU A 120 -7.97 11.58 4.67
CA LEU A 120 -8.30 11.68 3.25
C LEU A 120 -8.89 10.37 2.73
N ARG A 121 -10.15 10.41 2.27
CA ARG A 121 -10.82 9.29 1.61
C ARG A 121 -10.87 9.53 0.11
N ILE A 122 -10.31 8.60 -0.67
CA ILE A 122 -10.45 8.58 -2.13
C ILE A 122 -11.89 8.18 -2.47
N LYS A 123 -12.60 9.04 -3.21
CA LYS A 123 -13.97 8.79 -3.70
C LYS A 123 -13.96 8.01 -5.00
N SER A 124 -13.10 8.41 -5.93
CA SER A 124 -13.02 7.82 -7.25
C SER A 124 -11.63 8.04 -7.85
N VAL A 125 -11.27 7.15 -8.77
CA VAL A 125 -10.09 7.28 -9.62
C VAL A 125 -10.55 7.03 -11.06
N GLU A 126 -10.32 8.01 -11.94
CA GLU A 126 -10.72 7.96 -13.35
C GLU A 126 -9.49 7.99 -14.25
N LEU A 127 -9.34 6.96 -15.09
CA LEU A 127 -8.21 6.84 -16.02
C LEU A 127 -8.33 7.83 -17.17
N VAL A 128 -7.20 8.43 -17.54
CA VAL A 128 -7.11 9.33 -18.68
C VAL A 128 -6.59 8.57 -19.90
N SER A 129 -7.39 8.55 -20.96
CA SER A 129 -7.01 8.00 -22.26
C SER A 129 -7.04 9.08 -23.32
N ASN A 130 -5.89 9.74 -23.53
CA ASN A 130 -5.73 10.78 -24.53
C ASN A 130 -4.48 10.54 -25.39
N VAL A 131 -4.69 9.86 -26.53
CA VAL A 131 -3.60 9.46 -27.45
C VAL A 131 -2.80 10.66 -27.93
N LYS A 132 -3.45 11.79 -28.21
CA LYS A 132 -2.76 13.00 -28.69
C LYS A 132 -1.79 13.56 -27.65
N LEU A 133 -2.20 13.61 -26.38
CA LEU A 133 -1.33 14.06 -25.29
C LEU A 133 -0.21 13.06 -25.02
N LYS A 134 -0.50 11.76 -25.09
CA LYS A 134 0.50 10.70 -24.92
C LYS A 134 1.57 10.76 -26.01
N ASP A 135 1.17 10.94 -27.27
CA ASP A 135 2.09 11.06 -28.39
C ASP A 135 2.95 12.33 -28.29
N ALA A 136 2.36 13.46 -27.84
CA ALA A 136 3.12 14.69 -27.61
C ALA A 136 4.16 14.50 -26.50
N PHE A 137 3.78 13.85 -25.41
CA PHE A 137 4.68 13.52 -24.29
C PHE A 137 5.82 12.60 -24.71
N GLU A 138 5.55 11.49 -25.41
CA GLU A 138 6.60 10.56 -25.86
C GLU A 138 7.52 11.21 -26.91
N LYS A 139 6.98 12.02 -27.83
CA LYS A 139 7.81 12.80 -28.76
C LYS A 139 8.75 13.73 -27.99
N PHE A 140 8.24 14.47 -27.00
CA PHE A 140 9.04 15.39 -26.21
C PHE A 140 10.10 14.65 -25.39
N LYS A 141 9.75 13.51 -24.78
CA LYS A 141 10.68 12.62 -24.06
C LYS A 141 11.87 12.21 -24.91
N HIS A 142 11.66 11.90 -26.19
CA HIS A 142 12.75 11.57 -27.13
C HIS A 142 13.65 12.76 -27.49
N THR A 143 13.20 14.00 -27.27
CA THR A 143 14.03 15.20 -27.48
C THR A 143 14.98 15.48 -26.31
N ILE A 144 14.75 14.89 -25.14
CA ILE A 144 15.58 15.07 -23.94
C ILE A 144 16.51 13.86 -23.78
N GLY A 145 17.82 14.10 -23.81
CA GLY A 145 18.81 13.02 -23.71
C GLY A 145 18.77 12.21 -22.40
N LYS A 146 18.36 12.84 -21.29
CA LYS A 146 18.11 12.19 -20.00
C LYS A 146 16.72 12.61 -19.49
N PRO A 147 15.64 11.92 -19.90
CA PRO A 147 14.28 12.43 -19.66
C PRO A 147 13.87 12.47 -18.19
N GLY A 148 14.39 11.57 -17.34
CA GLY A 148 14.11 11.58 -15.89
C GLY A 148 12.61 11.63 -15.57
N VAL A 149 11.86 10.62 -16.02
CA VAL A 149 10.40 10.59 -15.85
C VAL A 149 10.04 10.22 -14.41
N VAL A 150 9.23 11.06 -13.76
CA VAL A 150 8.73 10.85 -12.41
C VAL A 150 7.22 11.05 -12.39
N THR A 151 6.51 10.23 -11.64
CA THR A 151 5.06 10.37 -11.44
C THR A 151 4.79 11.26 -10.23
N LEU A 152 4.09 12.38 -10.44
CA LEU A 152 3.84 13.41 -9.43
C LEU A 152 2.36 13.83 -9.39
N LEU A 153 1.96 14.52 -8.31
CA LEU A 153 0.60 15.00 -8.11
C LEU A 153 0.46 16.50 -8.42
N HIS A 154 -0.68 16.85 -9.01
CA HIS A 154 -1.09 18.23 -9.25
C HIS A 154 -2.45 18.49 -8.58
N GLY A 155 -2.47 19.37 -7.59
CA GLY A 155 -3.69 19.80 -6.92
C GLY A 155 -4.48 20.78 -7.78
N THR A 156 -5.76 20.52 -8.02
CA THR A 156 -6.59 21.42 -8.83
C THR A 156 -8.09 21.29 -8.50
N THR A 157 -8.95 21.93 -9.29
CA THR A 157 -10.41 21.73 -9.25
C THR A 157 -10.83 20.64 -10.22
N ARG A 158 -11.95 19.96 -9.95
CA ARG A 158 -12.51 18.95 -10.88
C ARG A 158 -12.66 19.46 -12.32
N LYS A 159 -13.18 20.68 -12.48
CA LYS A 159 -13.35 21.32 -13.80
C LYS A 159 -12.01 21.49 -14.53
N ALA A 160 -10.97 21.93 -13.79
CA ALA A 160 -9.64 22.09 -14.35
C ALA A 160 -8.97 20.75 -14.64
N ALA A 161 -9.15 19.74 -13.78
CA ALA A 161 -8.68 18.37 -14.03
C ALA A 161 -9.24 17.81 -15.34
N LEU A 162 -10.54 17.93 -15.56
CA LEU A 162 -11.18 17.53 -16.83
C LEU A 162 -10.59 18.28 -18.03
N SER A 163 -10.34 19.59 -17.90
CA SER A 163 -9.69 20.38 -18.94
C SER A 163 -8.27 19.91 -19.23
N ILE A 164 -7.47 19.63 -18.19
CA ILE A 164 -6.10 19.11 -18.30
C ILE A 164 -6.11 17.76 -19.04
N CYS A 165 -7.01 16.87 -18.67
CA CYS A 165 -7.10 15.54 -19.27
C CYS A 165 -7.58 15.58 -20.73
N GLY A 166 -8.42 16.55 -21.09
CA GLY A 166 -8.89 16.75 -22.46
C GLY A 166 -7.89 17.47 -23.37
N GLN A 167 -7.19 18.48 -22.84
CA GLN A 167 -6.47 19.48 -23.65
C GLN A 167 -4.99 19.62 -23.29
N GLY A 168 -4.51 18.92 -22.27
CA GLY A 168 -3.15 19.03 -21.75
C GLY A 168 -3.03 20.09 -20.66
N PHE A 169 -1.90 20.06 -19.95
CA PHE A 169 -1.54 21.12 -19.01
C PHE A 169 -1.31 22.45 -19.72
N ARG A 170 -1.42 23.56 -18.99
CA ARG A 170 -1.19 24.91 -19.52
C ARG A 170 -0.33 25.69 -18.56
N ILE A 171 0.58 26.48 -19.12
CA ILE A 171 1.35 27.47 -18.36
C ILE A 171 0.46 28.71 -18.20
N PRO A 172 0.29 29.24 -16.98
CA PRO A 172 -0.56 30.41 -16.75
C PRO A 172 -0.07 31.64 -17.53
N VAL A 173 -0.98 32.31 -18.24
CA VAL A 173 -0.67 33.47 -19.10
C VAL A 173 -0.62 34.78 -18.28
N SER A 174 -1.50 34.92 -17.29
CA SER A 174 -1.50 35.99 -16.28
C SER A 174 -1.60 35.39 -14.88
N PHE A 175 -1.05 36.10 -13.91
CA PHE A 175 -1.23 35.81 -12.49
C PHE A 175 -1.67 37.11 -11.84
N ASP A 176 -2.97 37.30 -11.71
CA ASP A 176 -3.52 38.43 -10.96
C ASP A 176 -3.50 38.01 -9.50
N ARG A 177 -2.60 38.61 -8.70
CA ARG A 177 -2.60 38.44 -7.25
C ARG A 177 -3.98 38.85 -6.74
N ASP A 178 -4.67 37.96 -6.04
CA ASP A 178 -5.85 38.36 -5.28
C ASP A 178 -5.38 39.23 -4.11
N PRO A 179 -5.69 40.54 -4.11
CA PRO A 179 -5.24 41.45 -3.06
C PRO A 179 -5.89 41.13 -1.70
N THR A 180 -6.95 40.32 -1.66
CA THR A 180 -7.66 39.95 -0.43
C THR A 180 -7.15 38.67 0.23
N ASN A 181 -6.31 37.89 -0.46
CA ASN A 181 -5.73 36.65 0.06
C ASN A 181 -4.22 36.56 -0.26
N PRO A 182 -3.36 37.30 0.48
CA PRO A 182 -1.94 37.40 0.16
C PRO A 182 -1.16 36.08 0.25
N ASN A 183 -1.76 35.03 0.83
CA ASN A 183 -1.16 33.71 0.98
C ASN A 183 -1.65 32.67 -0.06
N GLU A 184 -2.66 32.99 -0.89
CA GLU A 184 -3.08 32.10 -1.97
C GLU A 184 -2.12 32.20 -3.17
N GLY A 185 -1.17 31.27 -3.21
CA GLY A 185 -0.44 30.91 -4.43
C GLY A 185 0.72 31.82 -4.81
N GLU A 186 1.69 32.01 -3.91
CA GLU A 186 3.00 32.53 -4.33
C GLU A 186 3.68 31.52 -5.27
N LEU A 187 3.66 31.80 -6.58
CA LEU A 187 4.42 31.03 -7.55
C LEU A 187 5.91 31.22 -7.31
N LYS A 188 6.51 30.36 -6.49
CA LYS A 188 7.93 30.46 -6.09
C LYS A 188 8.91 30.52 -7.25
N PHE A 189 8.52 30.07 -8.44
CA PHE A 189 9.38 29.90 -9.61
C PHE A 189 8.77 30.43 -10.91
N GLY A 190 7.95 31.48 -10.81
CA GLY A 190 7.36 32.13 -11.98
C GLY A 190 6.34 31.26 -12.71
N LYS A 191 6.16 31.50 -14.01
CA LYS A 191 5.10 30.87 -14.81
C LYS A 191 5.49 29.44 -15.19
N ALA A 192 5.06 28.49 -14.36
CA ALA A 192 5.31 27.06 -14.53
C ALA A 192 4.06 26.22 -14.22
N ILE A 193 4.12 24.93 -14.54
CA ILE A 193 3.18 23.94 -14.04
C ILE A 193 3.80 23.33 -12.79
N TYR A 194 3.05 23.35 -11.68
CA TYR A 194 3.53 22.92 -10.37
C TYR A 194 3.02 21.53 -10.03
N PHE A 195 3.92 20.71 -9.54
CA PHE A 195 3.66 19.37 -9.01
C PHE A 195 4.24 19.28 -7.59
N ALA A 196 3.65 18.43 -6.77
CA ALA A 196 4.13 18.24 -5.42
C ALA A 196 3.88 16.81 -4.94
N GLU A 197 4.41 16.49 -3.77
CA GLU A 197 4.00 15.30 -3.04
C GLU A 197 2.58 15.46 -2.50
N ALA A 198 2.01 14.33 -2.06
CA ALA A 198 0.59 14.19 -1.77
C ALA A 198 0.06 15.22 -0.76
N LYS A 199 0.79 15.43 0.34
CA LYS A 199 0.44 16.42 1.36
C LYS A 199 0.27 17.82 0.77
N LYS A 200 1.30 18.30 0.09
CA LYS A 200 1.31 19.64 -0.48
C LYS A 200 0.31 19.78 -1.64
N ALA A 201 0.20 18.76 -2.50
CA ALA A 201 -0.76 18.75 -3.60
C ALA A 201 -2.21 18.87 -3.09
N THR A 202 -2.55 18.28 -1.94
CA THR A 202 -3.90 18.39 -1.35
C THR A 202 -4.22 19.77 -0.79
N GLU A 203 -3.23 20.62 -0.48
CA GLU A 203 -3.46 22.02 -0.09
C GLU A 203 -3.99 22.85 -1.26
N TYR A 204 -3.58 22.51 -2.48
CA TYR A 204 -4.03 23.17 -3.72
C TYR A 204 -5.22 22.45 -4.39
N GLY A 205 -5.45 21.19 -4.04
CA GLY A 205 -6.58 20.40 -4.51
C GLY A 205 -7.88 20.84 -3.85
N LYS A 206 -8.89 21.24 -4.65
CA LYS A 206 -10.26 21.42 -4.15
C LYS A 206 -11.01 20.11 -4.30
N ASN A 207 -10.62 19.11 -3.49
CA ASN A 207 -11.16 17.74 -3.53
C ASN A 207 -10.82 16.94 -4.80
N THR A 208 -9.91 17.45 -5.65
CA THR A 208 -9.46 16.76 -6.85
C THR A 208 -7.95 16.91 -7.02
N LEU A 209 -7.30 15.80 -7.37
CA LEU A 209 -5.91 15.74 -7.81
C LEU A 209 -5.83 15.19 -9.23
N VAL A 210 -4.78 15.55 -9.95
CA VAL A 210 -4.35 14.90 -11.19
C VAL A 210 -3.02 14.21 -10.92
N LEU A 211 -2.97 12.90 -11.17
CA LEU A 211 -1.71 12.17 -11.22
C LEU A 211 -1.12 12.29 -12.62
N ALA A 212 0.16 12.64 -12.74
CA ALA A 212 0.79 12.80 -14.05
C ALA A 212 2.22 12.25 -14.07
N ASP A 213 2.61 11.69 -15.21
CA ASP A 213 4.01 11.46 -15.53
C ASP A 213 4.64 12.78 -15.97
N CYS A 214 5.79 13.10 -15.41
CA CYS A 214 6.51 14.36 -15.60
C CYS A 214 7.95 14.08 -16.05
N ILE A 215 8.36 14.64 -17.20
CA ILE A 215 9.72 14.59 -17.72
C ILE A 215 10.51 15.73 -17.08
N LEU A 216 11.33 15.41 -16.08
CA LEU A 216 12.09 16.42 -15.34
C LEU A 216 13.36 16.86 -16.07
N GLY A 217 13.97 16.01 -16.89
CA GLY A 217 15.16 16.35 -17.65
C GLY A 217 16.36 16.73 -16.76
N ASN A 218 17.10 17.77 -17.15
CA ASN A 218 18.09 18.40 -16.28
C ASN A 218 17.37 19.25 -15.21
N VAL A 219 17.44 18.79 -13.97
CA VAL A 219 16.77 19.42 -12.83
C VAL A 219 17.68 20.47 -12.20
N GLN A 220 17.14 21.66 -11.95
CA GLN A 220 17.79 22.66 -11.10
C GLN A 220 17.27 22.54 -9.67
N GLU A 221 18.15 22.23 -8.73
CA GLU A 221 17.85 22.19 -7.30
C GLU A 221 17.80 23.62 -6.72
N LYS A 222 16.77 23.92 -5.92
CA LYS A 222 16.55 25.23 -5.30
C LYS A 222 16.02 25.09 -3.87
N ASN A 223 16.45 25.99 -3.00
CA ASN A 223 15.94 26.18 -1.64
C ASN A 223 15.35 27.58 -1.41
N GLU A 224 15.43 28.48 -2.41
CA GLU A 224 14.90 29.84 -2.39
C GLU A 224 14.04 30.13 -3.64
N SER A 225 13.04 30.99 -3.50
CA SER A 225 12.13 31.39 -4.58
C SER A 225 12.82 32.29 -5.62
N GLU A 226 12.51 32.08 -6.90
CA GLU A 226 12.95 32.89 -8.04
C GLU A 226 11.76 33.21 -8.97
N LEU A 227 10.99 34.25 -8.62
CA LEU A 227 9.70 34.57 -9.24
C LEU A 227 9.76 34.95 -10.73
N LYS A 228 10.95 35.29 -11.24
CA LYS A 228 11.15 35.78 -12.62
C LYS A 228 11.46 34.66 -13.63
N LEU A 229 11.41 33.40 -13.23
CA LEU A 229 11.73 32.30 -14.12
C LEU A 229 10.67 32.10 -15.21
N THR A 230 11.16 31.87 -16.42
CA THR A 230 10.38 31.60 -17.64
C THR A 230 10.98 30.41 -18.38
N PRO A 231 10.24 29.78 -19.32
CA PRO A 231 10.78 28.70 -20.14
C PRO A 231 12.07 29.07 -20.88
N GLU A 232 12.19 30.31 -21.35
CA GLU A 232 13.38 30.81 -22.07
C GLU A 232 14.58 30.92 -21.15
N ILE A 233 14.40 31.39 -19.91
CA ILE A 233 15.47 31.48 -18.91
C ILE A 233 15.96 30.08 -18.52
N MET A 234 15.03 29.14 -18.30
CA MET A 234 15.38 27.75 -17.97
C MET A 234 16.16 27.08 -19.10
N GLN A 235 15.71 27.28 -20.34
CA GLN A 235 16.40 26.78 -21.53
C GLN A 235 17.80 27.39 -21.70
N LEU A 236 17.94 28.71 -21.51
CA LEU A 236 19.25 29.40 -21.57
C LEU A 236 20.22 28.85 -20.53
N ARG A 237 19.72 28.50 -19.34
CA ARG A 237 20.52 27.91 -18.25
C ARG A 237 20.77 26.41 -18.41
N GLY A 238 20.19 25.76 -19.42
CA GLY A 238 20.36 24.33 -19.68
C GLY A 238 19.55 23.41 -18.77
N TYR A 239 18.51 23.92 -18.11
CA TYR A 239 17.62 23.16 -17.23
C TYR A 239 16.23 22.99 -17.84
N ASN A 240 15.54 21.91 -17.45
CA ASN A 240 14.20 21.56 -17.93
C ASN A 240 13.13 21.68 -16.83
N SER A 241 13.52 21.54 -15.57
CA SER A 241 12.62 21.68 -14.43
C SER A 241 13.36 22.20 -13.21
N ILE A 242 12.60 22.55 -12.18
CA ILE A 242 13.11 22.86 -10.85
C ILE A 242 12.63 21.80 -9.88
N HIS A 243 13.49 21.44 -8.94
CA HIS A 243 13.13 20.73 -7.73
C HIS A 243 13.40 21.66 -6.54
N TYR A 244 12.32 21.99 -5.84
CA TYR A 244 12.36 22.81 -4.64
C TYR A 244 12.30 21.94 -3.40
N PHE A 245 13.27 22.12 -2.53
CA PHE A 245 13.33 21.47 -1.22
C PHE A 245 13.58 22.54 -0.16
N ASN A 246 12.69 22.65 0.82
CA ASN A 246 12.89 23.52 1.97
C ASN A 246 13.57 22.71 3.10
N ALA A 247 14.83 23.00 3.37
CA ALA A 247 15.61 22.29 4.39
C ALA A 247 15.05 22.47 5.82
N GLU A 248 14.35 23.57 6.09
CA GLU A 248 13.77 23.86 7.41
C GLU A 248 12.44 23.13 7.64
N GLU A 249 11.69 22.83 6.57
CA GLU A 249 10.42 22.10 6.63
C GLU A 249 10.59 20.57 6.48
N GLY A 250 11.85 20.10 6.39
CA GLY A 250 12.19 18.70 6.21
C GLY A 250 11.80 18.13 4.84
N LEU A 251 11.87 16.80 4.70
CA LEU A 251 11.57 16.07 3.45
C LEU A 251 10.12 16.21 2.95
N VAL A 252 9.23 16.86 3.70
CA VAL A 252 7.76 16.67 3.64
C VAL A 252 7.05 17.62 2.65
N ASN A 253 7.74 18.64 2.14
CA ASN A 253 7.14 19.70 1.30
C ASN A 253 7.91 19.92 -0.02
N GLN A 254 8.25 18.84 -0.73
CA GLN A 254 8.94 18.94 -2.01
C GLN A 254 7.98 19.37 -3.13
N GLU A 255 8.45 20.29 -3.98
CA GLU A 255 7.70 20.82 -5.11
C GLU A 255 8.56 20.75 -6.38
N TRP A 256 7.92 20.53 -7.52
CA TRP A 256 8.54 20.55 -8.83
C TRP A 256 7.83 21.54 -9.73
N ALA A 257 8.61 22.29 -10.51
CA ALA A 257 8.09 23.22 -11.50
C ALA A 257 8.62 22.85 -12.89
N VAL A 258 7.73 22.74 -13.87
CA VAL A 258 8.07 22.45 -15.27
C VAL A 258 7.56 23.54 -16.20
N TYR A 259 8.28 23.76 -17.30
CA TYR A 259 8.16 24.96 -18.13
C TYR A 259 7.72 24.68 -19.56
N LYS A 260 7.36 23.43 -19.89
CA LYS A 260 6.73 23.05 -21.16
C LYS A 260 5.57 22.12 -20.90
N THR A 261 4.49 22.29 -21.65
CA THR A 261 3.25 21.52 -21.46
C THR A 261 3.43 20.03 -21.81
N GLU A 262 4.30 19.74 -22.76
CA GLU A 262 4.63 18.41 -23.26
C GLU A 262 5.52 17.62 -22.29
N GLN A 263 6.03 18.26 -21.24
CA GLN A 263 6.72 17.56 -20.14
C GLN A 263 5.77 16.71 -19.30
N CYS A 264 4.45 16.89 -19.43
CA CYS A 264 3.48 16.30 -18.51
C CYS A 264 2.41 15.50 -19.26
N TYR A 265 2.14 14.30 -18.77
CA TYR A 265 1.05 13.46 -19.24
C TYR A 265 0.12 13.08 -18.09
N PRO A 266 -1.15 13.53 -18.07
CA PRO A 266 -2.10 13.15 -17.03
C PRO A 266 -2.46 11.67 -17.16
N LEU A 267 -2.32 10.91 -16.06
CA LEU A 267 -2.61 9.49 -15.97
C LEU A 267 -4.02 9.23 -15.44
N CYS A 268 -4.41 9.92 -14.37
CA CYS A 268 -5.74 9.80 -13.78
C CYS A 268 -6.19 11.07 -13.06
N ILE A 269 -7.51 11.19 -12.90
CA ILE A 269 -8.14 12.14 -11.98
C ILE A 269 -8.50 11.37 -10.71
N ILE A 270 -8.19 11.97 -9.56
CA ILE A 270 -8.45 11.39 -8.25
C ILE A 270 -9.34 12.37 -7.51
N ASP A 271 -10.58 11.98 -7.26
CA ASP A 271 -11.45 12.75 -6.38
C ASP A 271 -11.32 12.21 -4.96
N TYR A 272 -11.23 13.12 -4.00
CA TYR A 272 -11.08 12.80 -2.60
C TYR A 272 -11.95 13.70 -1.74
N GLU A 273 -12.22 13.25 -0.53
CA GLU A 273 -12.72 14.13 0.52
C GLU A 273 -11.86 14.03 1.74
N PHE A 274 -11.79 15.15 2.47
CA PHE A 274 -11.43 15.07 3.85
C PHE A 274 -12.63 14.45 4.57
N LEU A 275 -12.40 13.32 5.23
CA LEU A 275 -13.29 12.84 6.27
C LEU A 275 -13.38 13.97 7.28
N ASP A 276 -14.60 14.50 7.49
CA ASP A 276 -14.84 15.59 8.42
C ASP A 276 -14.08 15.30 9.70
N GLN A 277 -13.19 16.21 10.07
CA GLN A 277 -12.66 16.23 11.40
C GLN A 277 -13.82 16.55 12.33
N ASN A 278 -14.37 15.50 12.92
CA ASN A 278 -15.05 15.50 14.19
C ASN A 278 -16.40 16.25 14.20
N SER A 279 -17.47 15.49 14.44
CA SER A 279 -18.51 16.05 15.32
C SER A 279 -17.81 16.55 16.60
N ALA A 280 -18.20 17.68 17.20
CA ALA A 280 -17.57 18.19 18.43
C ALA A 280 -17.42 17.09 19.52
N SER A 281 -18.30 16.09 19.50
CA SER A 281 -18.26 14.91 20.38
C SER A 281 -17.06 13.97 20.17
N GLU A 282 -16.50 13.90 18.95
CA GLU A 282 -15.34 13.06 18.62
C GLU A 282 -14.04 13.68 19.14
N GLN A 283 -13.84 14.97 18.84
CA GLN A 283 -12.71 15.76 19.31
C GLN A 283 -12.64 15.80 20.84
N GLU A 284 -13.79 16.00 21.49
CA GLU A 284 -13.87 16.00 22.95
C GLU A 284 -13.44 14.66 23.55
N LEU A 285 -13.84 13.53 22.94
CA LEU A 285 -13.49 12.20 23.44
C LEU A 285 -11.99 11.91 23.24
N VAL A 286 -11.44 12.25 22.07
CA VAL A 286 -10.01 12.11 21.79
C VAL A 286 -9.18 12.98 22.74
N GLU A 287 -9.57 14.23 22.97
CA GLU A 287 -8.87 15.12 23.88
C GLU A 287 -8.93 14.62 25.33
N LYS A 288 -10.07 14.06 25.75
CA LYS A 288 -10.19 13.39 27.06
C LYS A 288 -9.25 12.19 27.19
N ILE A 289 -9.09 11.37 26.15
CA ILE A 289 -8.14 10.24 26.15
C ILE A 289 -6.71 10.77 26.25
N ASN A 290 -6.35 11.79 25.47
CA ASN A 290 -4.99 12.34 25.45
C ASN A 290 -4.59 13.00 26.78
N LYS A 291 -5.55 13.55 27.53
CA LYS A 291 -5.33 14.11 28.87
C LYS A 291 -5.50 13.08 30.00
N MET A 292 -5.86 11.84 29.68
CA MET A 292 -6.15 10.81 30.68
C MET A 292 -4.88 10.37 31.41
N ASN A 293 -4.97 10.16 32.73
CA ASN A 293 -3.88 9.59 33.51
C ASN A 293 -3.83 8.06 33.32
N HIS A 294 -2.66 7.51 32.98
CA HIS A 294 -2.46 6.06 32.85
C HIS A 294 -2.59 5.29 34.17
N GLU A 295 -2.46 5.94 35.33
CA GLU A 295 -2.62 5.30 36.64
C GLU A 295 -4.09 5.15 37.06
N THR A 296 -4.95 6.06 36.59
CA THR A 296 -6.39 6.10 36.91
C THR A 296 -7.21 6.40 35.65
N PRO A 297 -7.24 5.48 34.67
CA PRO A 297 -7.93 5.69 33.42
C PRO A 297 -9.46 5.66 33.60
N ASP A 298 -10.16 6.48 32.82
CA ASP A 298 -11.62 6.44 32.72
C ASP A 298 -12.06 5.38 31.69
N TRP A 299 -12.58 4.28 32.22
CA TRP A 299 -13.01 3.12 31.44
C TRP A 299 -14.20 3.38 30.55
N ALA A 300 -15.14 4.20 31.00
CA ALA A 300 -16.32 4.49 30.22
C ALA A 300 -15.92 5.24 28.94
N ILE A 301 -14.92 6.13 29.05
CA ILE A 301 -14.34 6.86 27.92
C ILE A 301 -13.61 5.90 26.97
N LEU A 302 -12.73 5.03 27.48
CA LEU A 302 -11.99 4.09 26.62
C LEU A 302 -12.93 3.09 25.92
N HIS A 303 -13.89 2.51 26.64
CA HIS A 303 -14.87 1.57 26.07
C HIS A 303 -15.75 2.23 25.00
N LYS A 304 -16.20 3.47 25.25
CA LYS A 304 -16.94 4.26 24.25
C LYS A 304 -16.08 4.50 23.01
N ALA A 305 -14.81 4.84 23.19
CA ALA A 305 -13.90 5.15 22.10
C ALA A 305 -13.55 3.93 21.23
N LEU A 306 -13.39 2.75 21.82
CA LEU A 306 -13.11 1.51 21.10
C LEU A 306 -14.26 1.05 20.19
N ASN A 307 -15.49 1.35 20.59
CA ASN A 307 -16.70 1.12 19.79
C ASN A 307 -17.07 2.34 18.91
N GLY A 308 -16.23 3.38 18.93
CA GLY A 308 -16.46 4.64 18.25
C GLY A 308 -15.89 4.69 16.82
N THR A 309 -15.53 5.89 16.39
CA THR A 309 -14.85 6.13 15.11
C THR A 309 -13.46 5.49 15.09
N ASP A 310 -12.86 5.37 13.91
CA ASP A 310 -11.50 4.86 13.77
C ASP A 310 -10.49 5.68 14.58
N ASN A 311 -10.62 7.01 14.62
CA ASN A 311 -9.73 7.87 15.41
C ASN A 311 -9.87 7.62 16.90
N GLN A 312 -11.11 7.57 17.41
CA GLN A 312 -11.37 7.26 18.81
C GLN A 312 -10.79 5.89 19.20
N CYS A 313 -10.99 4.90 18.34
CA CYS A 313 -10.45 3.55 18.53
C CYS A 313 -8.91 3.56 18.55
N LYS A 314 -8.27 4.26 17.60
CA LYS A 314 -6.81 4.43 17.55
C LYS A 314 -6.27 5.05 18.83
N GLU A 315 -6.82 6.17 19.28
CA GLU A 315 -6.32 6.85 20.49
C GLU A 315 -6.51 6.00 21.74
N ALA A 316 -7.64 5.29 21.86
CA ALA A 316 -7.85 4.37 22.96
C ALA A 316 -6.83 3.21 22.96
N LEU A 317 -6.58 2.59 21.80
CA LEU A 317 -5.59 1.51 21.67
C LEU A 317 -4.16 2.00 21.89
N ARG A 318 -3.83 3.22 21.42
CA ARG A 318 -2.54 3.87 21.66
C ARG A 318 -2.33 4.07 23.16
N PHE A 319 -3.32 4.65 23.84
CA PHE A 319 -3.30 4.85 25.28
C PHE A 319 -3.06 3.55 26.05
N ILE A 320 -3.80 2.48 25.72
CA ILE A 320 -3.65 1.15 26.35
C ILE A 320 -2.24 0.58 26.11
N GLY A 321 -1.74 0.66 24.87
CA GLY A 321 -0.38 0.20 24.54
C GLY A 321 0.72 0.99 25.26
N ASP A 322 0.54 2.29 25.43
CA ASP A 322 1.48 3.16 26.14
C ASP A 322 1.48 2.90 27.66
N ALA A 323 0.30 2.64 28.24
CA ALA A 323 0.19 2.17 29.61
C ALA A 323 0.93 0.83 29.80
N GLY A 324 0.75 -0.12 28.87
CA GLY A 324 1.45 -1.41 28.86
C GLY A 324 2.97 -1.27 28.82
N ARG A 325 3.48 -0.39 27.95
CA ARG A 325 4.92 -0.13 27.83
C ARG A 325 5.53 0.41 29.12
N LYS A 326 4.80 1.26 29.85
CA LYS A 326 5.25 1.81 31.15
C LYS A 326 5.30 0.75 32.26
N GLY A 327 4.84 -0.48 32.00
CA GLY A 327 4.88 -1.58 32.96
C GLY A 327 3.98 -1.34 34.17
N SER A 328 2.95 -0.49 34.05
CA SER A 328 2.01 -0.30 35.14
C SER A 328 1.23 -1.59 35.35
N SER A 329 1.10 -2.06 36.59
CA SER A 329 0.20 -3.17 36.94
C SER A 329 -1.25 -2.86 36.52
N GLN A 330 -1.58 -1.58 36.39
CA GLN A 330 -2.83 -1.09 35.82
C GLN A 330 -2.98 -1.40 34.33
N ALA A 331 -1.91 -1.57 33.56
CA ALA A 331 -2.00 -1.89 32.14
C ALA A 331 -2.46 -3.32 31.86
N SER A 332 -2.02 -4.28 32.67
CA SER A 332 -2.60 -5.63 32.68
C SER A 332 -4.09 -5.57 32.98
N ARG A 333 -4.48 -4.79 34.00
CA ARG A 333 -5.89 -4.56 34.34
C ARG A 333 -6.65 -3.88 33.21
N LEU A 334 -6.03 -2.93 32.47
CA LEU A 334 -6.50 -2.31 31.21
C LEU A 334 -6.87 -3.35 30.18
N MET A 335 -5.94 -4.26 29.89
CA MET A 335 -6.21 -5.31 28.93
C MET A 335 -7.27 -6.30 29.40
N TYR A 336 -7.25 -6.68 30.68
CA TYR A 336 -8.25 -7.58 31.23
C TYR A 336 -9.68 -7.03 31.09
N LEU A 337 -9.90 -5.80 31.55
CA LEU A 337 -11.23 -5.17 31.47
C LEU A 337 -11.65 -4.89 30.02
N LEU A 338 -10.70 -4.58 29.13
CA LEU A 338 -10.95 -4.51 27.70
C LEU A 338 -11.51 -5.84 27.16
N LEU A 339 -10.77 -6.94 27.38
CA LEU A 339 -11.15 -8.25 26.85
C LEU A 339 -12.43 -8.80 27.48
N GLN A 340 -12.77 -8.40 28.71
CA GLN A 340 -14.04 -8.75 29.34
C GLN A 340 -15.23 -7.94 28.84
N SER A 341 -15.02 -6.67 28.48
CA SER A 341 -16.10 -5.79 28.01
C SER A 341 -16.46 -6.01 26.54
N LEU A 342 -15.58 -6.66 25.78
CA LEU A 342 -15.79 -7.01 24.38
C LEU A 342 -16.19 -8.47 24.22
N THR A 343 -17.16 -8.75 23.36
CA THR A 343 -17.43 -10.12 22.87
C THR A 343 -16.24 -10.65 22.07
N LYS A 344 -16.11 -11.98 21.99
CA LYS A 344 -15.08 -12.62 21.16
C LYS A 344 -15.15 -12.13 19.70
N GLU A 345 -16.35 -11.93 19.17
CA GLU A 345 -16.58 -11.38 17.84
C GLU A 345 -16.05 -9.95 17.71
N GLN A 346 -16.28 -9.08 18.70
CA GLN A 346 -15.76 -7.71 18.71
C GLN A 346 -14.23 -7.68 18.79
N VAL A 347 -13.62 -8.51 19.65
CA VAL A 347 -12.16 -8.63 19.73
C VAL A 347 -11.57 -9.06 18.39
N ASN A 348 -12.16 -10.08 17.76
CA ASN A 348 -11.69 -10.57 16.46
C ASN A 348 -11.99 -9.58 15.31
N SER A 349 -13.01 -8.73 15.44
CA SER A 349 -13.26 -7.66 14.48
C SER A 349 -12.11 -6.65 14.45
N LEU A 350 -11.44 -6.38 15.59
CA LEU A 350 -10.27 -5.50 15.64
C LEU A 350 -9.06 -6.09 14.91
N LEU A 351 -8.89 -7.42 14.90
CA LEU A 351 -7.88 -8.10 14.09
C LEU A 351 -8.19 -8.09 12.59
N LYS A 352 -9.47 -8.06 12.21
CA LYS A 352 -9.97 -8.04 10.82
C LYS A 352 -10.23 -6.63 10.28
N ARG A 353 -10.04 -5.58 11.08
CA ARG A 353 -10.30 -4.19 10.68
C ARG A 353 -9.57 -3.86 9.37
N PRO A 354 -10.24 -3.30 8.35
CA PRO A 354 -9.56 -2.85 7.13
C PRO A 354 -8.46 -1.80 7.42
N ASN A 355 -8.62 -1.03 8.49
CA ASN A 355 -7.64 -0.05 8.95
C ASN A 355 -6.45 -0.74 9.64
N GLU A 356 -5.31 -0.75 8.96
CA GLU A 356 -4.07 -1.38 9.47
C GLU A 356 -3.53 -0.71 10.72
N THR A 357 -3.61 0.62 10.83
CA THR A 357 -3.16 1.33 12.04
C THR A 357 -3.88 0.82 13.28
N ILE A 358 -5.19 0.57 13.19
CA ILE A 358 -5.96 -0.03 14.28
C ILE A 358 -5.45 -1.45 14.59
N ARG A 359 -5.22 -2.29 13.56
CA ARG A 359 -4.68 -3.65 13.76
C ARG A 359 -3.31 -3.63 14.44
N ILE A 360 -2.41 -2.74 14.00
CA ILE A 360 -1.06 -2.57 14.57
C ILE A 360 -1.16 -2.11 16.03
N LEU A 361 -1.98 -1.09 16.32
CA LEU A 361 -2.17 -0.57 17.67
C LEU A 361 -2.82 -1.61 18.60
N PHE A 362 -3.78 -2.38 18.09
CA PHE A 362 -4.42 -3.45 18.84
C PHE A 362 -3.42 -4.57 19.20
N LEU A 363 -2.69 -5.10 18.21
CA LEU A 363 -1.66 -6.10 18.45
C LEU A 363 -0.52 -5.57 19.35
N ARG A 364 -0.16 -4.29 19.22
CA ARG A 364 0.79 -3.63 20.12
C ARG A 364 0.26 -3.59 21.56
N ALA A 365 -0.99 -3.20 21.76
CA ALA A 365 -1.61 -3.18 23.07
C ALA A 365 -1.62 -4.59 23.70
N LEU A 366 -1.99 -5.62 22.95
CA LEU A 366 -1.94 -7.02 23.39
C LEU A 366 -0.52 -7.46 23.77
N TRP A 367 0.47 -7.16 22.92
CA TRP A 367 1.87 -7.53 23.18
C TRP A 367 2.40 -6.84 24.44
N GLN A 368 2.19 -5.53 24.58
CA GLN A 368 2.73 -4.76 25.70
C GLN A 368 2.08 -5.14 27.03
N THR A 369 0.77 -5.33 27.06
CA THR A 369 0.02 -5.66 28.29
C THR A 369 0.12 -7.12 28.69
N GLY A 370 0.27 -8.04 27.72
CA GLY A 370 0.53 -9.45 28.00
C GLY A 370 1.98 -9.71 28.41
N ARG A 371 2.87 -8.72 28.41
CA ARG A 371 4.30 -8.92 28.71
C ARG A 371 4.47 -9.24 30.20
N ARG A 372 5.00 -10.45 30.49
CA ARG A 372 5.29 -10.94 31.86
C ARG A 372 4.06 -11.06 32.77
N ASP A 373 2.84 -11.09 32.22
CA ASP A 373 1.62 -11.32 32.97
C ASP A 373 0.90 -12.58 32.47
N HIS A 374 1.03 -13.65 33.24
CA HIS A 374 0.50 -14.97 32.90
C HIS A 374 -1.02 -14.98 32.78
N ASN A 375 -1.71 -14.23 33.65
CA ASN A 375 -3.16 -14.21 33.66
C ASN A 375 -3.65 -13.53 32.38
N ILE A 376 -3.07 -12.38 32.02
CA ILE A 376 -3.43 -11.66 30.80
C ILE A 376 -3.11 -12.46 29.55
N GLN A 377 -1.98 -13.17 29.50
CA GLN A 377 -1.67 -14.03 28.35
C GLN A 377 -2.72 -15.14 28.15
N SER A 378 -3.21 -15.75 29.22
CA SER A 378 -4.30 -16.73 29.15
C SER A 378 -5.60 -16.08 28.66
N TYR A 379 -5.95 -14.90 29.18
CA TYR A 379 -7.14 -14.18 28.72
C TYR A 379 -7.06 -13.78 27.24
N ILE A 380 -5.90 -13.31 26.78
CA ILE A 380 -5.67 -13.00 25.35
C ILE A 380 -5.86 -14.25 24.50
N HIS A 381 -5.32 -15.40 24.92
CA HIS A 381 -5.50 -16.67 24.22
C HIS A 381 -6.97 -17.05 24.09
N ASP A 382 -7.74 -16.96 25.18
CA ASP A 382 -9.15 -17.38 25.18
C ASP A 382 -10.05 -16.42 24.38
N ALA A 383 -9.72 -15.13 24.39
CA ALA A 383 -10.46 -14.07 23.71
C ALA A 383 -10.23 -14.02 22.20
N LEU A 384 -9.09 -14.51 21.70
CA LEU A 384 -8.75 -14.44 20.27
C LEU A 384 -9.14 -15.71 19.50
N ASP A 385 -9.41 -15.53 18.22
CA ASP A 385 -9.44 -16.63 17.24
C ASP A 385 -8.00 -16.93 16.80
N TRP A 386 -7.51 -18.11 17.18
CA TRP A 386 -6.10 -18.48 16.99
C TRP A 386 -5.68 -18.59 15.52
N PRO A 387 -6.44 -19.28 14.65
CA PRO A 387 -6.27 -19.20 13.20
C PRO A 387 -6.10 -17.77 12.67
N LEU A 388 -6.96 -16.84 13.10
CA LEU A 388 -6.93 -15.45 12.65
C LEU A 388 -5.66 -14.70 13.09
N LEU A 389 -5.22 -14.92 14.33
CA LEU A 389 -3.96 -14.34 14.80
C LEU A 389 -2.77 -14.92 14.02
N CYS A 390 -2.78 -16.22 13.71
CA CYS A 390 -1.74 -16.87 12.91
C CYS A 390 -1.77 -16.45 11.43
N GLU A 391 -2.93 -16.07 10.89
CA GLU A 391 -3.06 -15.45 9.57
C GLU A 391 -2.44 -14.06 9.52
N SER A 392 -2.47 -13.31 10.62
CA SER A 392 -1.87 -11.97 10.68
C SER A 392 -0.34 -11.98 10.49
N LEU A 393 0.34 -13.12 10.66
CA LEU A 393 1.75 -13.31 10.30
C LEU A 393 2.02 -13.20 8.78
N HIS A 394 1.00 -13.39 7.94
CA HIS A 394 1.05 -13.24 6.48
C HIS A 394 0.60 -11.88 5.97
N SER A 395 0.40 -10.91 6.86
CA SER A 395 0.03 -9.58 6.43
C SER A 395 1.06 -9.03 5.43
N SER A 396 0.58 -8.39 4.36
CA SER A 396 1.44 -7.60 3.45
C SER A 396 2.15 -6.47 4.21
N TYR A 397 1.56 -6.03 5.32
CA TYR A 397 2.12 -5.03 6.23
C TYR A 397 3.02 -5.68 7.27
N ALA A 398 4.32 -5.38 7.17
CA ALA A 398 5.36 -5.92 8.04
C ALA A 398 5.03 -5.75 9.52
N ASP A 399 4.60 -4.55 9.91
CA ASP A 399 4.29 -4.20 11.30
C ASP A 399 3.18 -5.03 11.90
N VAL A 400 2.15 -5.36 11.12
CA VAL A 400 1.08 -6.27 11.57
C VAL A 400 1.69 -7.65 11.85
N SER A 401 2.49 -8.18 10.93
CA SER A 401 3.14 -9.49 11.10
C SER A 401 4.09 -9.51 12.30
N TRP A 402 4.85 -8.44 12.52
CA TRP A 402 5.75 -8.32 13.66
C TRP A 402 5.03 -8.26 14.99
N ARG A 403 3.97 -7.47 15.06
CA ARG A 403 3.17 -7.35 16.29
C ARG A 403 2.42 -8.64 16.59
N ALA A 404 1.87 -9.30 15.57
CA ALA A 404 1.27 -10.63 15.70
C ALA A 404 2.30 -11.65 16.22
N CYS A 405 3.51 -11.66 15.65
CA CYS A 405 4.60 -12.50 16.14
C CYS A 405 4.89 -12.26 17.62
N GLY A 406 4.99 -11.00 18.06
CA GLY A 406 5.22 -10.67 19.47
C GLY A 406 4.10 -11.12 20.41
N VAL A 407 2.83 -10.95 20.02
CA VAL A 407 1.67 -11.47 20.78
C VAL A 407 1.75 -13.00 20.90
N ILE A 408 2.02 -13.69 19.79
CA ILE A 408 2.16 -15.15 19.76
C ILE A 408 3.33 -15.61 20.64
N THR A 409 4.48 -14.91 20.59
CA THR A 409 5.65 -15.21 21.43
C THR A 409 5.29 -15.14 22.91
N ASN A 410 4.57 -14.10 23.34
CA ASN A 410 4.11 -13.98 24.73
C ASN A 410 3.25 -15.17 25.12
N ILE A 411 2.21 -15.49 24.34
CA ILE A 411 1.28 -16.59 24.65
C ILE A 411 2.01 -17.93 24.67
N ALA A 412 2.80 -18.25 23.64
CA ALA A 412 3.53 -19.50 23.53
C ALA A 412 4.59 -19.68 24.63
N SER A 413 5.06 -18.60 25.25
CA SER A 413 6.01 -18.68 26.36
C SER A 413 5.41 -19.37 27.59
N MET A 414 4.12 -19.15 27.87
CA MET A 414 3.46 -19.66 29.10
C MET A 414 2.37 -20.70 28.84
N VAL A 415 1.71 -20.64 27.69
CA VAL A 415 0.56 -21.50 27.37
C VAL A 415 1.06 -22.68 26.53
N ALA A 416 1.55 -23.74 27.19
CA ALA A 416 2.24 -24.84 26.52
C ALA A 416 1.41 -25.55 25.43
N HIS A 417 0.10 -25.69 25.62
CA HIS A 417 -0.80 -26.35 24.67
C HIS A 417 -1.00 -25.58 23.34
N VAL A 418 -0.55 -24.32 23.27
CA VAL A 418 -0.59 -23.50 22.04
C VAL A 418 0.53 -23.88 21.07
N ARG A 419 1.65 -24.40 21.56
CA ARG A 419 2.83 -24.70 20.73
C ARG A 419 2.54 -25.76 19.65
N PRO A 420 1.83 -26.87 19.91
CA PRO A 420 1.37 -27.78 18.85
C PRO A 420 0.50 -27.10 17.79
N LEU A 421 -0.37 -26.17 18.19
CA LEU A 421 -1.28 -25.46 17.26
C LEU A 421 -0.52 -24.56 16.28
N LEU A 422 0.62 -24.03 16.69
CA LEU A 422 1.50 -23.23 15.83
C LEU A 422 2.12 -24.09 14.72
N VAL A 423 2.55 -25.31 15.07
CA VAL A 423 3.11 -26.25 14.11
C VAL A 423 2.08 -26.65 13.05
N SER A 424 0.83 -26.93 13.45
CA SER A 424 -0.23 -27.34 12.52
C SER A 424 -0.73 -26.22 11.61
N SER A 425 -0.50 -24.95 11.97
CA SER A 425 -0.99 -23.76 11.25
C SER A 425 0.00 -23.18 10.23
N ASP A 426 0.97 -23.99 9.80
CA ASP A 426 2.07 -23.61 8.90
C ASP A 426 2.93 -22.43 9.40
N VAL A 427 2.87 -22.10 10.70
CA VAL A 427 3.51 -20.89 11.25
C VAL A 427 5.02 -20.92 11.07
N LEU A 428 5.66 -22.09 11.11
CA LEU A 428 7.11 -22.22 10.98
C LEU A 428 7.65 -21.67 9.64
N ASN A 429 6.95 -21.92 8.54
CA ASN A 429 7.33 -21.38 7.23
C ASN A 429 7.17 -19.85 7.20
N LYS A 430 6.14 -19.32 7.87
CA LYS A 430 5.91 -17.86 8.00
C LYS A 430 7.01 -17.20 8.82
N LEU A 431 7.37 -17.81 9.95
CA LEU A 431 8.45 -17.35 10.80
C LEU A 431 9.79 -17.35 10.06
N MET A 432 10.03 -18.30 9.18
CA MET A 432 11.23 -18.30 8.33
C MET A 432 11.27 -17.11 7.37
N SER A 433 10.17 -16.83 6.66
CA SER A 433 10.07 -15.67 5.78
C SER A 433 10.23 -14.35 6.54
N LEU A 434 9.62 -14.27 7.74
CA LEU A 434 9.80 -13.14 8.64
C LEU A 434 11.26 -13.02 9.06
N LEU A 435 11.89 -14.07 9.59
CA LEU A 435 13.29 -14.04 10.02
C LEU A 435 14.22 -13.53 8.91
N LYS A 436 14.08 -14.05 7.69
CA LYS A 436 14.85 -13.59 6.52
C LYS A 436 14.71 -12.09 6.29
N ARG A 437 13.48 -11.59 6.36
CA ARG A 437 13.19 -10.15 6.23
C ARG A 437 13.85 -9.35 7.36
N ALA A 438 13.72 -9.80 8.61
CA ALA A 438 14.32 -9.10 9.76
C ALA A 438 15.85 -9.01 9.65
N VAL A 439 16.51 -10.11 9.25
CA VAL A 439 17.96 -10.14 9.02
C VAL A 439 18.37 -9.22 7.88
N GLN A 440 17.64 -9.22 6.76
CA GLN A 440 17.92 -8.33 5.63
C GLN A 440 17.88 -6.84 6.02
N PHE A 441 16.99 -6.46 6.94
CA PHE A 441 16.86 -5.09 7.44
C PHE A 441 17.61 -4.83 8.75
N THR A 442 18.39 -5.79 9.25
CA THR A 442 19.11 -5.70 10.54
C THR A 442 18.23 -5.29 11.73
N ASP A 443 16.95 -5.70 11.73
CA ASP A 443 16.01 -5.36 12.79
C ASP A 443 16.17 -6.31 13.99
N LYS A 444 17.01 -5.91 14.94
CA LYS A 444 17.31 -6.68 16.16
C LYS A 444 16.05 -7.14 16.89
N ILE A 445 15.07 -6.26 17.06
CA ILE A 445 13.84 -6.57 17.83
C ILE A 445 13.05 -7.68 17.14
N CYS A 446 12.91 -7.59 15.81
CA CYS A 446 12.20 -8.58 15.04
C CYS A 446 12.94 -9.92 14.99
N ILE A 447 14.28 -9.92 14.81
CA ILE A 447 15.11 -11.14 14.86
C ILE A 447 14.91 -11.85 16.20
N LEU A 448 15.09 -11.13 17.32
CA LEU A 448 14.93 -11.68 18.66
C LEU A 448 13.51 -12.22 18.90
N THR A 449 12.49 -11.52 18.41
CA THR A 449 11.09 -11.94 18.58
C THR A 449 10.81 -13.27 17.88
N VAL A 450 11.31 -13.45 16.65
CA VAL A 450 11.15 -14.70 15.90
C VAL A 450 11.96 -15.84 16.51
N LEU A 451 13.24 -15.59 16.88
CA LEU A 451 14.08 -16.60 17.53
C LEU A 451 13.50 -17.08 18.87
N ASN A 452 12.94 -16.16 19.66
CA ASN A 452 12.25 -16.49 20.90
C ASN A 452 11.00 -17.35 20.66
N LEU A 453 10.23 -17.07 19.61
CA LEU A 453 9.06 -17.89 19.26
C LEU A 453 9.46 -19.30 18.83
N LEU A 454 10.45 -19.42 17.92
CA LEU A 454 10.98 -20.70 17.49
C LEU A 454 11.52 -21.50 18.69
N SER A 455 12.24 -20.82 19.60
CA SER A 455 12.73 -21.43 20.83
C SER A 455 11.61 -21.94 21.72
N ASN A 456 10.52 -21.18 21.88
CA ASN A 456 9.35 -21.59 22.66
C ASN A 456 8.64 -22.80 22.04
N ILE A 457 8.49 -22.84 20.72
CA ILE A 457 7.91 -23.99 20.01
C ILE A 457 8.80 -25.23 20.24
N ALA A 458 10.11 -25.10 20.13
CA ALA A 458 11.05 -26.20 20.33
C ALA A 458 11.03 -26.80 21.75
N VAL A 459 10.47 -26.12 22.75
CA VAL A 459 10.35 -26.68 24.12
C VAL A 459 9.43 -27.91 24.14
N THR A 460 8.34 -27.92 23.38
CA THR A 460 7.43 -29.08 23.31
C THR A 460 7.54 -29.81 21.98
N GLU A 461 7.75 -29.08 20.89
CA GLU A 461 7.75 -29.59 19.52
C GLU A 461 9.17 -29.80 18.97
N HIS A 462 10.11 -30.22 19.81
CA HIS A 462 11.53 -30.37 19.46
C HIS A 462 11.76 -31.30 18.26
N ASP A 463 11.02 -32.42 18.16
CA ASP A 463 11.16 -33.37 17.05
C ASP A 463 10.71 -32.77 15.72
N VAL A 464 9.66 -31.94 15.73
CA VAL A 464 9.21 -31.24 14.52
C VAL A 464 10.22 -30.17 14.13
N MET A 465 10.71 -29.39 15.09
CA MET A 465 11.74 -28.38 14.84
C MET A 465 13.04 -28.99 14.30
N LYS A 466 13.44 -30.17 14.80
CA LYS A 466 14.60 -30.92 14.31
C LYS A 466 14.49 -31.31 12.83
N GLN A 467 13.27 -31.49 12.33
CA GLN A 467 13.01 -31.82 10.93
C GLN A 467 13.00 -30.59 10.01
N LYS A 468 12.89 -29.36 10.55
CA LYS A 468 12.92 -28.09 9.81
C LYS A 468 14.34 -27.63 9.50
N ARG A 469 15.05 -28.42 8.69
CA ARG A 469 16.45 -28.18 8.32
C ARG A 469 16.69 -26.82 7.69
N ASP A 470 15.79 -26.37 6.84
CA ASP A 470 15.84 -25.06 6.21
C ASP A 470 15.96 -23.91 7.22
N ILE A 471 15.16 -23.95 8.30
CA ILE A 471 15.19 -22.95 9.37
C ILE A 471 16.50 -23.05 10.16
N LEU A 472 16.88 -24.27 10.57
CA LEU A 472 18.06 -24.49 11.41
C LEU A 472 19.34 -24.12 10.68
N ASP A 473 19.48 -24.50 9.42
CA ASP A 473 20.66 -24.22 8.60
C ASP A 473 20.81 -22.70 8.37
N TYR A 474 19.70 -21.98 8.19
CA TYR A 474 19.71 -20.53 8.06
C TYR A 474 20.15 -19.83 9.36
N ILE A 475 19.62 -20.24 10.51
CA ILE A 475 20.03 -19.68 11.81
C ILE A 475 21.50 -19.98 12.08
N ASN A 476 21.94 -21.22 11.82
CA ASN A 476 23.34 -21.62 11.97
C ASN A 476 24.27 -20.78 11.07
N GLY A 477 23.91 -20.60 9.81
CA GLY A 477 24.75 -19.90 8.84
C GLY A 477 24.78 -18.38 8.99
N HIS A 478 23.81 -17.76 9.68
CA HIS A 478 23.66 -16.30 9.70
C HIS A 478 23.54 -15.67 11.09
N LEU A 479 23.16 -16.43 12.13
CA LEU A 479 22.79 -15.87 13.44
C LEU A 479 23.57 -16.44 14.62
N LEU A 480 24.22 -17.61 14.50
CA LEU A 480 25.00 -18.18 15.61
C LEU A 480 26.36 -17.52 15.82
N ASP A 481 26.92 -16.88 14.79
CA ASP A 481 28.14 -16.06 14.90
C ASP A 481 27.82 -14.56 14.70
N HIS A 482 26.60 -14.14 15.07
CA HIS A 482 26.17 -12.76 14.88
C HIS A 482 26.93 -11.82 15.84
N PRO A 483 27.39 -10.64 15.39
CA PRO A 483 28.15 -9.71 16.25
C PRO A 483 27.36 -9.11 17.43
N ASP A 484 26.06 -9.40 17.53
CA ASP A 484 25.21 -8.96 18.64
C ASP A 484 24.94 -10.18 19.52
N GLU A 485 25.50 -10.16 20.72
CA GLU A 485 25.47 -11.28 21.67
C GLU A 485 24.04 -11.73 22.03
N GLU A 486 23.05 -10.82 22.02
CA GLU A 486 21.67 -11.20 22.32
C GLU A 486 21.06 -12.05 21.19
N ILE A 487 21.41 -11.75 19.94
CA ILE A 487 20.94 -12.51 18.77
C ILE A 487 21.59 -13.89 18.75
N GLU A 488 22.90 -13.94 19.00
CA GLU A 488 23.64 -15.21 19.14
C GLU A 488 23.05 -16.06 20.28
N GLU A 489 22.85 -15.49 21.47
CA GLU A 489 22.28 -16.20 22.62
C GLU A 489 20.87 -16.72 22.31
N ALA A 490 20.04 -15.92 21.65
CA ALA A 490 18.69 -16.33 21.24
C ALA A 490 18.72 -17.46 20.20
N GLY A 491 19.68 -17.45 19.27
CA GLY A 491 19.91 -18.53 18.31
C GLY A 491 20.36 -19.81 19.01
N ASN A 492 21.36 -19.72 19.87
CA ASN A 492 21.88 -20.85 20.65
C ASN A 492 20.79 -21.50 21.51
N ARG A 493 19.91 -20.71 22.13
CA ARG A 493 18.77 -21.20 22.91
C ARG A 493 17.86 -22.15 22.12
N LEU A 494 17.59 -21.85 20.85
CA LEU A 494 16.79 -22.73 20.00
C LEU A 494 17.45 -24.10 19.86
N PHE A 495 18.75 -24.14 19.54
CA PHE A 495 19.50 -25.38 19.39
C PHE A 495 19.57 -26.16 20.71
N CYS A 496 19.80 -25.48 21.84
CA CYS A 496 19.77 -26.12 23.16
C CYS A 496 18.42 -26.78 23.44
N ASN A 497 17.30 -26.11 23.16
CA ASN A 497 15.97 -26.69 23.37
C ASN A 497 15.74 -27.95 22.52
N ILE A 498 16.24 -27.96 21.27
CA ILE A 498 16.14 -29.14 20.39
C ILE A 498 17.03 -30.29 20.89
N ILE A 499 18.29 -30.00 21.23
CA ILE A 499 19.27 -31.00 21.70
C ILE A 499 18.81 -31.63 23.01
N ALA A 500 18.35 -30.80 23.94
CA ALA A 500 17.85 -31.23 25.23
C ALA A 500 16.43 -31.84 25.15
N LYS A 501 15.84 -31.99 23.96
CA LYS A 501 14.49 -32.54 23.77
C LYS A 501 13.44 -31.86 24.66
N GLY A 502 13.54 -30.54 24.81
CA GLY A 502 12.67 -29.77 25.69
C GLY A 502 12.98 -29.86 27.20
N THR A 503 13.91 -30.70 27.65
CA THR A 503 14.40 -30.70 29.04
C THR A 503 15.36 -29.53 29.27
N VAL A 504 14.79 -28.34 29.50
CA VAL A 504 15.56 -27.13 29.77
C VAL A 504 15.97 -27.10 31.25
N VAL A 505 17.24 -26.74 31.53
CA VAL A 505 17.71 -26.51 32.90
C VAL A 505 16.80 -25.47 33.57
N PRO A 506 16.24 -25.71 34.77
CA PRO A 506 15.26 -24.81 35.41
C PRO A 506 15.71 -23.34 35.52
N GLY A 507 17.00 -23.10 35.74
CA GLY A 507 17.58 -21.75 35.78
C GLY A 507 17.52 -21.00 34.44
N TRP A 508 17.54 -21.72 33.32
CA TRP A 508 17.36 -21.16 31.97
C TRP A 508 15.90 -20.87 31.66
N GLN A 509 14.93 -21.66 32.17
CA GLN A 509 13.52 -21.28 32.07
C GLN A 509 13.27 -19.97 32.83
N GLN A 510 13.77 -19.84 34.06
CA GLN A 510 13.61 -18.63 34.87
C GLN A 510 14.30 -17.39 34.27
N LYS A 511 15.46 -17.55 33.60
CA LYS A 511 16.15 -16.45 32.89
C LYS A 511 15.59 -16.18 31.49
N GLY A 512 15.12 -17.20 30.78
CA GLY A 512 14.58 -17.12 29.42
C GLY A 512 13.28 -16.34 29.29
N TYR A 513 12.58 -16.11 30.41
CA TYR A 513 11.47 -15.15 30.51
C TYR A 513 11.92 -13.68 30.62
N LYS A 514 13.23 -13.40 30.76
CA LYS A 514 13.75 -12.03 30.92
C LYS A 514 13.96 -11.31 29.59
N SER A 515 14.20 -12.02 28.47
CA SER A 515 14.24 -11.48 27.09
C SER A 515 12.83 -11.15 26.56
N ALA A 516 12.09 -10.39 27.35
CA ALA A 516 10.79 -9.90 26.93
C ALA A 516 11.04 -8.66 26.07
N VAL A 517 11.10 -8.81 24.75
CA VAL A 517 11.27 -7.67 23.84
C VAL A 517 9.98 -6.84 23.83
N MET A 518 10.11 -5.52 23.90
CA MET A 518 8.97 -4.60 23.81
C MET A 518 8.56 -4.40 22.36
N ALA A 519 7.27 -4.23 22.12
CA ALA A 519 6.79 -3.74 20.84
C ALA A 519 7.31 -2.31 20.58
N PRO A 520 8.02 -2.03 19.47
CA PRO A 520 8.36 -0.67 19.06
C PRO A 520 7.17 0.32 19.10
N THR A 521 7.47 1.59 19.32
CA THR A 521 6.48 2.66 19.16
C THR A 521 6.22 2.92 17.69
N ILE A 522 4.96 3.18 17.35
CA ILE A 522 4.61 3.80 16.07
C ILE A 522 4.97 5.27 16.23
N GLN A 523 5.84 5.79 15.37
CA GLN A 523 6.18 7.22 15.33
C GLN A 523 5.11 8.01 14.58
#